data_AF-A0A399TAT5-F1
#
_entry.id   AF-A0A399TAT5-F1
#
_cell.length_a   1.000
_cell.length_b   1.000
_cell.length_c   1.000
_cell.angle_alpha   90.00
_cell.angle_beta   90.00
_cell.angle_gamma   90.00
#
_symmetry.space_group_name_H-M   'P 1'
#
loop_
_entity.id
_entity.type
_entity.pdbx_description
1 polymer ?
#
loop_
_entity_poly.entity_id
_entity_poly.type
_entity_poly.pdbx_seq_one_letter_code
_entity_poly.pdbx_strand_id
1 'polypeptide(L)' 'AAALATRHWAGAAAPHQWRVQVPGGVLGVRMFPTEDGEHVGLSGPAELVFDGVVALA' A
#
# COMPACT_ATOMS: atom_id res chain seq x y z
N ALA A 1 2.61 -6.73 0.53
CA ALA A 1 3.40 -7.86 -0.01
C ALA A 1 2.69 -8.60 -1.14
N ALA A 2 1.44 -9.06 -0.95
CA ALA A 2 0.72 -9.87 -1.94
C ALA A 2 0.75 -9.30 -3.37
N ALA A 3 0.38 -8.03 -3.57
CA ALA A 3 0.38 -7.41 -4.91
C ALA A 3 1.75 -7.40 -5.61
N LEU A 4 2.84 -7.14 -4.87
CA LEU A 4 4.21 -7.17 -5.40
C LEU A 4 4.64 -8.60 -5.75
N ALA A 5 4.35 -9.56 -4.87
CA ALA A 5 4.66 -10.96 -5.11
C ALA A 5 3.92 -11.50 -6.34
N THR A 6 2.63 -11.18 -6.48
CA THR A 6 1.85 -11.58 -7.66
C THR A 6 2.36 -10.91 -8.93
N ARG A 7 2.76 -9.64 -8.87
CA ARG A 7 3.38 -8.97 -10.03
C ARG A 7 4.72 -9.60 -10.43
N HIS A 8 5.55 -9.95 -9.46
CA HIS A 8 6.82 -10.63 -9.73
C HIS A 8 6.59 -11.99 -10.41
N TRP A 9 5.63 -12.77 -9.91
CA TRP A 9 5.27 -14.07 -10.51
C TRP A 9 4.65 -13.92 -11.91
N ALA A 10 3.71 -12.98 -12.10
CA ALA A 10 2.99 -12.80 -13.36
C ALA A 10 3.82 -12.09 -14.45
N GLY A 11 4.96 -11.50 -14.09
CA GLY A 11 5.89 -10.87 -15.03
C GLY A 11 5.36 -9.57 -15.65
N ALA A 12 5.85 -9.24 -16.84
CA ALA A 12 5.66 -7.93 -17.48
C ALA A 12 4.19 -7.54 -17.75
N ALA A 13 3.28 -8.52 -17.81
CA ALA A 13 1.86 -8.28 -18.03
C ALA A 13 1.07 -7.96 -16.75
N ALA A 14 1.69 -8.07 -15.57
CA ALA A 14 0.97 -7.81 -14.34
C ALA A 14 0.57 -6.32 -14.22
N PRO A 15 -0.64 -6.04 -13.71
CA PRO A 15 -1.08 -4.67 -13.53
C PRO A 15 -0.22 -3.94 -12.49
N HIS A 16 -0.14 -2.62 -12.63
CA HIS A 16 0.53 -1.76 -11.65
C HIS A 16 -0.43 -1.21 -10.57
N GLN A 17 -1.74 -1.42 -10.72
CA GLN A 17 -2.76 -0.90 -9.82
C GLN A 17 -3.62 -2.04 -9.29
N TRP A 18 -3.74 -2.14 -7.97
CA TRP A 18 -4.40 -3.24 -7.29
C TRP A 18 -5.29 -2.73 -6.16
N ARG A 19 -6.36 -3.49 -5.89
CA ARG A 19 -7.15 -3.39 -4.65
C ARG A 19 -6.97 -4.69 -3.87
N VAL A 20 -6.42 -4.58 -2.67
CA VAL A 20 -6.13 -5.72 -1.79
C VAL A 20 -7.12 -5.70 -0.63
N GLN A 21 -7.91 -6.76 -0.50
CA GLN A 21 -8.79 -6.96 0.66
C GLN A 21 -7.95 -7.43 1.86
N VAL A 22 -8.10 -6.75 2.99
CA VAL A 22 -7.50 -7.11 4.28
C VAL A 22 -8.58 -7.03 5.37
N PRO A 23 -8.37 -7.59 6.58
CA PRO A 23 -9.40 -7.55 7.62
C PRO A 23 -9.90 -6.14 7.97
N GLY A 24 -9.04 -5.13 7.86
CA GLY A 24 -9.37 -3.72 8.13
C GLY A 24 -9.99 -2.94 6.94
N GLY A 25 -10.28 -3.60 5.82
CA GLY A 25 -10.87 -2.96 4.63
C GLY A 25 -10.04 -3.15 3.36
N VAL A 26 -10.06 -2.16 2.46
CA VAL A 26 -9.40 -2.24 1.15
C VAL A 26 -8.16 -1.36 1.14
N LEU A 27 -7.02 -1.95 0.79
CA LEU A 27 -5.77 -1.24 0.53
C LEU A 27 -5.57 -1.06 -0.98
N GLY A 28 -5.50 0.17 -1.44
CA GLY A 28 -5.04 0.52 -2.78
C GLY A 28 -3.51 0.42 -2.85
N VAL A 29 -3.01 -0.35 -3.82
CA VAL A 29 -1.57 -0.52 -4.05
C VAL A 29 -1.25 -0.09 -5.48
N ARG A 30 -0.28 0.82 -5.64
CA ARG A 30 0.17 1.28 -6.95
C ARG A 30 1.69 1.25 -7.04
N MET A 31 2.23 0.58 -8.05
CA MET A 31 3.64 0.69 -8.42
C MET A 31 3.84 1.81 -9.44
N PHE A 32 4.91 2.59 -9.30
CA PHE A 32 5.23 3.68 -10.22
C PHE A 32 6.74 4.01 -10.21
N PRO A 33 7.30 4.50 -11.33
CA PRO A 33 8.70 4.91 -11.39
C PRO A 33 8.92 6.25 -10.65
N THR A 34 10.10 6.39 -10.08
CA THR A 34 10.63 7.62 -9.48
C THR A 34 12.10 7.79 -9.90
N GLU A 35 12.72 8.90 -9.50
CA GLU A 35 14.12 9.20 -9.81
C GLU A 35 15.09 8.13 -9.25
N ASP A 36 14.75 7.54 -8.10
CA ASP A 36 15.55 6.50 -7.43
C ASP A 36 15.14 5.07 -7.82
N GLY A 37 14.23 4.92 -8.79
CA GLY A 37 13.71 3.63 -9.24
C GLY A 37 12.25 3.41 -8.90
N GLU A 38 11.83 2.15 -8.79
CA GLU A 38 10.42 1.80 -8.62
C GLU A 38 9.95 1.93 -7.17
N HIS A 39 8.87 2.68 -6.96
CA HIS A 39 8.25 2.87 -5.66
C HIS A 39 6.84 2.28 -5.61
N VAL A 40 6.34 2.07 -4.39
CA VAL A 40 4.98 1.60 -4.13
C VAL A 40 4.23 2.59 -3.26
N GLY A 41 3.12 3.09 -3.79
CA GLY A 41 2.15 3.89 -3.07
C GLY A 41 1.10 2.99 -2.43
N LEU A 42 0.83 3.24 -1.14
CA LEU A 42 -0.22 2.59 -0.38
C LEU A 42 -1.27 3.64 -0.02
N SER A 43 -2.53 3.33 -0.28
CA SER A 43 -3.65 4.22 -0.02
C SER A 43 -4.79 3.46 0.64
N GLY A 44 -5.46 4.12 1.57
CA GLY A 44 -6.58 3.57 2.29
C GLY A 44 -7.29 4.65 3.09
N PRO A 45 -8.50 4.36 3.58
CA PRO A 45 -9.20 5.27 4.47
C PRO A 45 -8.44 5.42 5.79
N ALA A 46 -8.54 6.61 6.37
CA ALA A 46 -8.04 6.90 7.71
C ALA A 46 -9.11 7.71 8.46
N GLU A 47 -9.34 7.36 9.71
CA GLU A 47 -10.30 8.03 10.60
C GLU A 47 -9.61 8.39 11.90
N LEU A 48 -9.79 9.62 12.36
CA LEU A 48 -9.31 10.06 13.67
C LEU A 48 -10.26 9.53 14.73
N VAL A 49 -9.79 8.55 15.51
CA VAL A 49 -10.59 7.93 16.58
C VAL A 49 -10.32 8.52 17.97
N PHE A 50 -9.18 9.18 18.15
CA PHE A 50 -8.75 9.76 19.41
C PHE A 50 -7.64 10.80 19.19
N ASP A 51 -7.60 11.83 20.03
CA ASP A 51 -6.53 12.85 20.11
C ASP A 51 -6.17 13.11 21.58
N GLY A 52 -4.89 13.34 21.87
CA GLY A 52 -4.41 13.58 23.23
C GLY A 52 -2.90 13.68 23.37
N VAL A 53 -2.41 13.89 24.60
CA VAL A 53 -0.99 14.04 24.92
C VAL A 53 -0.50 12.85 25.75
N VAL A 54 0.64 12.25 25.38
CA VAL A 54 1.28 11.16 26.11
C VAL A 54 2.62 11.65 26.67
N ALA A 55 2.77 11.62 28.01
CA ALA A 55 4.05 11.88 28.65
C ALA A 55 4.96 10.65 28.51
N LEU A 56 6.22 10.86 28.12
CA LEU A 56 7.24 9.81 28.04
C LEU A 56 8.05 9.80 29.36
N ALA A 57 8.38 8.60 29.86
CA ALA A 57 9.10 8.37 31.12
C ALA A 57 10.61 8.60 31.01
#